data_AF-A0A972SXH3-F1
#
_entry.id   AF-A0A972SXH3-F1
#
_cell.length_a   1.000
_cell.length_b   1.000
_cell.length_c   1.000
_cell.angle_alpha   90.00
_cell.angle_beta   90.00
_cell.angle_gamma   90.00
#
_symmetry.space_group_name_H-M   'P 1'
#
loop_
_entity.id
_entity.type
_entity.pdbx_description
1 polymer ?
#
loop_
_entity_poly.entity_id
_entity_poly.type
_entity_poly.pdbx_seq_one_letter_code
_entity_poly.pdbx_strand_id
1 'polypeptide(L)' 'MNIRGAPAKLLYRQKDGWSKVIWSKGGIRYEISARVPQEEIVKVAASLEPL' A
#
# COMPACT_ATOMS: atom_id res chain seq x y z
N MET A 1 5.02 4.03 7.38
CA MET A 1 5.73 2.78 6.98
C MET A 1 6.53 3.06 5.72
N ASN A 2 7.40 2.15 5.30
CA ASN A 2 8.10 2.26 4.01
C ASN A 2 7.72 1.11 3.08
N ILE A 3 7.48 1.41 1.80
CA ILE A 3 7.36 0.42 0.72
C ILE A 3 8.55 0.64 -0.19
N ARG A 4 9.46 -0.35 -0.28
CA ARG A 4 10.66 -0.31 -1.14
C ARG A 4 11.53 0.96 -0.93
N GLY A 5 11.71 1.36 0.32
CA GLY A 5 12.47 2.56 0.68
C GLY A 5 11.74 3.89 0.46
N ALA A 6 10.53 3.87 -0.10
CA ALA A 6 9.70 5.07 -0.22
C ALA A 6 8.73 5.20 0.97
N PRO A 7 8.53 6.42 1.51
CA PRO A 7 7.50 6.68 2.50
C PRO A 7 6.12 6.28 1.96
N ALA A 8 5.37 5.52 2.75
CA ALA A 8 4.04 5.05 2.40
C ALA A 8 3.03 5.36 3.50
N LYS A 9 1.82 5.72 3.06
CA LYS A 9 0.67 6.00 3.91
C LYS A 9 -0.30 4.82 3.86
N LEU A 10 -0.57 4.23 5.01
CA LEU A 10 -1.65 3.27 5.17
C LEU A 10 -2.92 3.97 5.61
N LEU A 11 -4.04 3.58 5.02
CA LEU A 11 -5.37 3.87 5.49
C LEU A 11 -6.04 2.52 5.72
N TYR A 12 -6.47 2.25 6.96
CA TYR A 12 -7.11 1.00 7.33
C TYR A 12 -8.44 1.27 8.01
N ARG A 13 -9.50 0.59 7.54
CA ARG A 13 -10.84 0.67 8.13
C ARG A 13 -11.18 -0.69 8.74
N GLN A 14 -11.06 -0.79 10.06
CA GLN A 14 -11.35 -2.00 10.83
C GLN A 14 -12.76 -2.56 10.60
N LYS A 15 -13.77 -1.68 10.46
CA LYS A 15 -15.19 -2.08 10.40
C LYS A 15 -15.54 -2.97 9.20
N ASP A 16 -14.80 -2.86 8.09
CA ASP A 16 -15.14 -3.52 6.82
C ASP A 16 -13.97 -4.33 6.23
N GLY A 17 -12.86 -4.46 6.96
CA GLY A 17 -11.64 -5.14 6.50
C GLY A 17 -10.97 -4.47 5.29
N TRP A 18 -11.30 -3.22 4.99
CA TRP A 18 -10.70 -2.47 3.88
C TRP A 18 -9.36 -1.88 4.29
N SER A 19 -8.36 -2.14 3.46
CA SER A 19 -7.04 -1.52 3.53
C SER A 19 -6.76 -0.76 2.24
N LYS A 20 -6.04 0.35 2.38
CA LYS A 20 -5.56 1.16 1.26
C LYS A 20 -4.14 1.62 1.56
N VAL A 21 -3.22 1.42 0.64
CA VAL A 21 -1.83 1.87 0.75
C VAL A 21 -1.47 2.74 -0.44
N ILE A 22 -0.82 3.87 -0.15
CA ILE A 22 -0.43 4.87 -1.12
C ILE A 22 1.06 5.14 -0.91
N TRP A 23 1.83 5.14 -2.00
CA TRP A 23 3.25 5.52 -1.99
C TRP A 23 3.64 6.21 -3.28
N SER A 24 4.79 6.87 -3.26
CA SER A 24 5.36 7.54 -4.43
C SER A 24 6.82 7.16 -4.61
N LYS A 25 7.22 6.82 -5.84
CA LYS A 25 8.61 6.51 -6.19
C LYS A 25 8.89 7.02 -7.60
N GLY A 26 9.99 7.75 -7.79
CA GLY A 26 10.38 8.27 -9.11
C GLY A 26 9.35 9.21 -9.74
N GLY A 27 8.61 9.99 -8.94
CA GLY A 27 7.53 10.86 -9.43
C GLY A 27 6.22 10.15 -9.76
N ILE A 28 6.18 8.81 -9.72
CA ILE A 28 4.97 8.02 -9.94
C ILE A 28 4.25 7.81 -8.61
N ARG A 29 2.93 8.03 -8.60
CA ARG A 29 2.04 7.73 -7.47
C ARG A 29 1.39 6.37 -7.69
N TYR A 30 1.54 5.49 -6.71
CA TYR A 30 0.92 4.17 -6.69
C TYR A 30 -0.14 4.11 -5.59
N GLU A 31 -1.21 3.35 -5.85
CA GLU A 31 -2.32 3.17 -4.93
C GLU A 31 -2.88 1.75 -5.07
N ILE A 32 -3.03 1.06 -3.94
CA ILE A 32 -3.76 -0.22 -3.87
C ILE A 32 -4.86 -0.06 -2.82
N SER A 33 -6.07 -0.52 -3.14
CA SER A 33 -7.19 -0.62 -2.20
C SER A 33 -7.79 -2.02 -2.31
N ALA A 34 -7.92 -2.74 -1.19
CA ALA A 34 -8.45 -4.10 -1.16
C ALA A 34 -9.09 -4.46 0.18
N ARG A 35 -10.01 -5.43 0.18
CA ARG A 35 -10.56 -6.05 1.40
C ARG A 35 -9.63 -7.14 1.92
N VAL A 36 -8.50 -6.72 2.47
CA VAL A 36 -7.50 -7.62 3.05
C VAL A 36 -6.95 -7.00 4.33
N PRO A 37 -6.39 -7.81 5.26
CA PRO A 37 -5.67 -7.29 6.40
C PRO A 37 -4.55 -6.32 6.01
N GLN A 38 -4.21 -5.42 6.92
CA GLN A 38 -3.15 -4.44 6.73
C GLN A 38 -1.82 -5.11 6.29
N GLU A 39 -1.44 -6.23 6.89
CA GLU A 39 -0.18 -6.91 6.56
C GLU A 39 -0.16 -7.42 5.12
N GLU A 40 -1.29 -7.93 4.63
CA GLU A 40 -1.42 -8.47 3.28
C GLU A 40 -1.35 -7.38 2.22
N ILE A 41 -2.02 -6.23 2.42
CA ILE A 41 -1.93 -5.14 1.44
C ILE A 41 -0.50 -4.57 1.34
N VAL A 42 0.26 -4.61 2.44
CA VAL A 42 1.65 -4.16 2.48
C VAL A 42 2.54 -5.13 1.70
N LYS A 43 2.32 -6.44 1.83
CA LYS A 43 3.02 -7.46 1.03
C LYS A 43 2.74 -7.28 -0.47
N VAL A 44 1.47 -7.05 -0.84
CA VAL A 44 1.08 -6.79 -2.25
C VAL A 44 1.75 -5.51 -2.76
N ALA A 45 1.75 -4.43 -1.99
CA ALA A 45 2.44 -3.19 -2.37
C ALA A 45 3.95 -3.40 -2.55
N ALA A 46 4.57 -4.21 -1.69
CA ALA A 46 5.98 -4.54 -1.78
C ALA A 46 6.30 -5.45 -2.98
N SER A 47 5.36 -6.25 -3.48
CA SER A 47 5.58 -7.15 -4.62
C SER A 47 5.48 -6.46 -5.99
N LEU A 48 4.83 -5.29 -6.10
CA LEU A 48 4.69 -4.60 -7.38
C LEU A 48 6.01 -4.02 -7.90
N GLU A 49 6.41 -4.40 -9.12
CA GLU A 49 7.52 -3.76 -9.83
C GLU A 49 7.08 -2.41 -10.42
N PRO A 50 7.83 -1.31 -10.18
CA PRO A 50 7.59 -0.07 -10.88
C PRO A 50 7.89 -0.27 -12.37
N LEU A 51 6.95 0.18 -13.21
CA LEU A 51 7.13 0.33 -14.66
C LEU A 51 8.27 1.31 -14.98
#